data_AF-A0A534SN68-F1
#
_entry.id   AF-A0A534SN68-F1
#
_cell.length_a   1.000
_cell.length_b   1.000
_cell.length_c   1.000
_cell.angle_alpha   90.00
_cell.angle_beta   90.00
_cell.angle_gamma   90.00
#
_symmetry.space_group_name_H-M   'P 1'
#
loop_
_entity.id
_entity.type
_entity.pdbx_description
1 polymer ?
#
loop_
_entity_poly.entity_id
_entity_poly.type
_entity_poly.pdbx_seq_one_letter_code
_entity_poly.pdbx_strand_id
1 'polypeptide(L)'
;MATFGLSQVQAQAILEMRLQRLTSLERGKILEEYAETERAIQRYREILADEREVSRIIVEELRAVRAKYADPRRTEIVDEVGALSV
;
A
#
# COMPACT_ATOMS: atom_id res chain seq x y z
N MET A 1 3.52 34.71 7.24
CA MET A 1 3.86 33.31 7.62
C MET A 1 4.14 33.13 9.12
N ALA A 2 4.54 34.17 9.88
CA ALA A 2 4.83 34.04 11.31
C ALA A 2 3.62 33.92 12.26
N THR A 3 2.42 34.36 11.86
CA THR A 3 1.26 34.45 12.76
C THR A 3 0.60 33.09 13.09
N PHE A 4 0.71 32.09 12.21
CA PHE A 4 0.02 30.80 12.34
C PHE A 4 0.94 29.57 12.27
N GLY A 5 2.26 29.76 12.16
CA GLY A 5 3.23 28.65 12.12
C GLY A 5 3.11 27.69 10.92
N LEU A 6 2.41 28.10 9.85
CA LEU A 6 2.18 27.26 8.67
C LEU A 6 3.39 27.27 7.72
N SER A 7 3.70 26.10 7.16
CA SER A 7 4.65 25.98 6.05
C SER A 7 4.12 26.64 4.77
N GLN A 8 5.01 26.90 3.81
CA GLN A 8 4.63 27.51 2.53
C GLN A 8 3.61 26.65 1.77
N VAL A 9 3.81 25.33 1.76
CA VAL A 9 2.91 24.37 1.11
C VAL A 9 1.53 24.39 1.76
N GLN A 10 1.45 24.40 3.10
CA GLN A 10 0.18 24.48 3.82
C GLN A 10 -0.56 25.80 3.56
N ALA A 11 0.17 26.92 3.57
CA ALA A 11 -0.41 28.23 3.30
C ALA A 11 -0.97 28.32 1.86
N GLN A 12 -0.21 27.83 0.88
CA GLN A 12 -0.66 27.78 -0.51
C GLN A 12 -1.89 26.89 -0.68
N ALA A 13 -1.90 25.70 -0.07
CA ALA A 13 -3.05 24.79 -0.11
C ALA A 13 -4.32 25.42 0.45
N ILE A 14 -4.22 26.26 1.50
CA ILE A 14 -5.35 27.00 2.06
C ILE A 14 -5.85 28.07 1.08
N LEU A 15 -4.95 28.81 0.43
CA LEU A 15 -5.32 29.84 -0.56
C LEU A 15 -6.03 29.25 -1.78
N GLU A 16 -5.72 28.00 -2.12
CA GLU A 16 -6.34 27.25 -3.23
C GLU A 16 -7.70 26.63 -2.86
N MET A 17 -8.10 26.67 -1.58
CA MET A 17 -9.39 26.14 -1.15
C MET A 17 -10.56 26.94 -1.74
N ARG A 18 -11.58 26.22 -2.23
CA ARG A 18 -12.86 26.80 -2.67
C ARG A 18 -13.83 26.89 -1.49
N LEU A 19 -14.75 27.87 -1.51
CA LEU A 19 -15.78 28.07 -0.48
C LEU A 19 -16.59 26.79 -0.16
N GLN A 20 -16.82 25.92 -1.15
CA GLN A 20 -17.50 24.63 -0.96
C GLN A 20 -16.79 23.71 0.05
N ARG A 21 -15.45 23.76 0.14
CA ARG A 21 -14.65 22.98 1.11
C ARG A 21 -14.80 23.47 2.56
N LEU A 22 -15.39 24.64 2.77
CA LEU A 22 -15.62 25.20 4.11
C LEU A 22 -16.98 24.80 4.70
N THR A 23 -17.80 24.04 3.95
CA THR A 23 -19.07 23.50 4.45
C THR A 23 -18.82 22.46 5.55
N SER A 24 -19.77 22.30 6.48
CA SER A 24 -19.65 21.33 7.58
C SER A 24 -19.46 19.89 7.09
N LEU A 25 -20.07 19.54 5.95
CA LEU A 25 -19.93 18.21 5.35
C LEU A 25 -18.52 17.97 4.84
N GLU A 26 -17.94 18.90 4.08
CA GLU A 26 -16.57 18.77 3.58
C GLU A 26 -15.54 18.81 4.70
N ARG A 27 -15.78 19.60 5.75
CA ARG A 27 -14.96 19.56 6.98
C ARG A 27 -15.00 18.18 7.64
N GLY A 28 -16.17 17.55 7.73
CA GLY A 28 -16.31 16.20 8.26
C GLY A 28 -15.46 15.20 7.49
N LYS A 29 -15.53 15.23 6.16
CA LYS A 29 -14.72 14.37 5.29
C LYS A 29 -13.22 14.56 5.50
N ILE A 30 -12.76 15.80 5.66
CA ILE A 30 -11.33 16.09 5.92
C ILE A 30 -10.88 15.46 7.25
N LEU A 31 -11.72 15.50 8.28
CA LEU A 31 -11.41 14.89 9.58
C LEU A 31 -11.39 13.36 9.49
N GLU A 32 -12.31 12.76 8.72
CA GLU A 32 -12.29 11.31 8.45
C GLU A 32 -11.02 10.90 7.69
N GLU A 33 -10.69 11.60 6.60
CA GLU A 33 -9.49 11.34 5.80
C GLU A 33 -8.21 11.50 6.64
N TYR A 34 -8.17 12.51 7.51
CA TYR A 34 -7.09 12.68 8.47
C TYR A 34 -6.95 11.46 9.40
N ALA A 35 -8.05 11.02 10.00
CA ALA A 35 -8.06 9.87 10.90
C ALA A 35 -7.73 8.54 10.18
N GLU A 36 -8.12 8.38 8.92
CA GLU A 36 -7.72 7.25 8.07
C GLU A 36 -6.23 7.27 7.78
N THR A 37 -5.69 8.44 7.43
CA THR A 37 -4.28 8.64 7.15
C THR A 37 -3.43 8.36 8.38
N GLU A 38 -3.82 8.84 9.56
CA GLU A 38 -3.12 8.52 10.81
C GLU A 38 -3.13 7.03 11.12
N ARG A 39 -4.28 6.35 10.94
CA ARG A 39 -4.38 4.89 11.10
C ARG A 39 -3.48 4.14 10.13
N ALA A 40 -3.43 4.57 8.87
CA ALA A 40 -2.56 3.98 7.87
C ALA A 40 -1.07 4.17 8.24
N ILE A 41 -0.67 5.38 8.65
CA ILE A 41 0.69 5.67 9.10
C ILE A 41 1.08 4.75 10.26
N GLN A 42 0.20 4.62 11.26
CA GLN A 42 0.45 3.76 12.42
C GLN A 42 0.64 2.31 11.98
N ARG A 43 -0.26 1.78 11.14
CA ARG A 43 -0.16 0.42 10.61
C ARG A 43 1.13 0.20 9.83
N TYR A 44 1.52 1.14 8.97
CA TYR A 44 2.76 1.02 8.20
C TYR A 44 4.00 1.07 9.09
N ARG A 45 4.00 1.91 10.13
CA ARG A 45 5.10 1.94 11.11
C ARG A 45 5.22 0.63 11.87
N GLU A 46 4.10 0.03 12.28
CA GLU A 46 4.08 -1.28 12.94
C GLU A 46 4.66 -2.37 12.04
N ILE A 47 4.25 -2.40 10.76
CA ILE A 47 4.79 -3.35 9.78
C ILE A 47 6.30 -3.15 9.62
N LEU A 48 6.75 -1.91 9.43
CA LEU A 48 8.17 -1.61 9.23
C LEU A 48 9.05 -1.83 10.46
N ALA A 49 8.46 -1.89 11.66
CA ALA A 49 9.19 -2.13 12.91
C ALA A 49 9.46 -3.61 13.17
N ASP A 50 8.72 -4.54 12.53
CA ASP A 50 8.88 -5.99 12.71
C ASP A 50 9.14 -6.69 11.36
N GLU A 51 10.38 -7.15 11.17
CA GLU A 51 10.80 -7.88 9.96
C GLU A 51 9.99 -9.18 9.74
N ARG A 52 9.48 -9.81 10.80
CA ARG A 52 8.64 -11.00 10.69
C ARG A 52 7.28 -10.66 10.10
N GLU A 53 6.72 -9.51 10.47
CA GLU A 53 5.46 -9.02 9.92
C GLU A 53 5.60 -8.71 8.43
N VAL A 54 6.69 -8.04 8.04
CA VAL A 54 7.03 -7.82 6.62
C VAL A 54 7.11 -9.15 5.86
N SER A 55 7.88 -10.10 6.39
CA SER A 55 8.06 -11.42 5.77
C SER A 55 6.74 -12.18 5.64
N ARG A 56 5.87 -12.08 6.65
CA ARG A 56 4.53 -12.68 6.63
C ARG A 56 3.68 -12.09 5.51
N ILE A 57 3.63 -10.77 5.40
CA ILE A 57 2.88 -10.07 4.33
C ILE A 57 3.39 -10.52 2.95
N ILE A 58 4.71 -10.54 2.74
CA ILE A 58 5.30 -10.99 1.47
C ILE A 58 4.87 -12.42 1.13
N VAL A 59 4.93 -13.35 2.09
CA VAL A 59 4.53 -14.74 1.86
C VAL A 59 3.04 -14.84 1.54
N GLU A 60 2.19 -14.09 2.23
CA GLU A 60 0.75 -14.05 1.97
C GLU A 60 0.47 -13.52 0.55
N GLU A 61 1.12 -12.44 0.13
CA GLU A 61 0.98 -11.87 -1.21
C GLU A 61 1.48 -12.84 -2.30
N LEU A 62 2.65 -13.47 -2.11
CA LEU A 62 3.16 -14.47 -3.05
C LEU A 62 2.24 -15.69 -3.17
N ARG A 63 1.62 -16.12 -2.06
CA ARG A 63 0.63 -17.20 -2.08
C ARG A 63 -0.62 -16.79 -2.84
N ALA A 64 -1.11 -15.55 -2.66
CA ALA A 64 -2.26 -15.03 -3.39
C ALA A 64 -1.99 -14.95 -4.90
N VAL A 65 -0.80 -14.48 -5.29
CA VAL A 65 -0.35 -14.47 -6.69
C VAL A 65 -0.31 -15.89 -7.25
N ARG A 66 0.31 -16.83 -6.54
CA ARG A 66 0.34 -18.25 -6.95
C ARG A 66 -1.07 -18.81 -7.09
N ALA A 67 -1.98 -18.54 -6.15
CA ALA A 67 -3.36 -19.04 -6.22
C ALA A 67 -4.12 -18.50 -7.42
N LYS A 68 -3.84 -17.25 -7.83
CA LYS A 68 -4.52 -16.59 -8.95
C LYS A 68 -3.94 -16.95 -10.32
N TYR A 69 -2.65 -17.25 -10.40
CA TYR A 69 -1.91 -17.33 -11.66
C TYR A 69 -1.10 -18.61 -11.89
N ALA A 70 -1.05 -19.53 -10.94
CA ALA A 70 -0.28 -20.76 -11.12
C ALA A 70 -0.90 -21.66 -12.20
N ASP A 71 -0.03 -22.19 -13.05
CA ASP A 71 -0.31 -23.24 -14.00
C ASP A 71 0.52 -24.50 -13.67
N PRO A 72 0.04 -25.70 -14.05
CA PRO A 72 0.83 -26.91 -13.88
C PRO A 72 2.08 -26.87 -14.75
N ARG A 73 3.16 -27.52 -14.28
CA ARG A 73 4.40 -27.64 -15.04
C ARG A 73 4.12 -28.34 -16.37
N ARG A 74 4.47 -27.70 -17.48
CA ARG A 74 4.24 -28.22 -18.84
C ARG A 74 5.21 -29.33 -19.25
N THR A 75 6.30 -29.52 -18.52
CA THR A 75 7.36 -30.48 -18.82
C THR A 75 7.59 -31.40 -17.63
N GLU A 76 7.87 -32.66 -17.91
CA GLU A 76 8.22 -33.65 -16.89
C GLU A 76 9.72 -33.59 -16.59
N ILE A 77 10.11 -33.94 -15.36
CA ILE A 77 11.51 -34.11 -14.97
C ILE A 77 11.77 -35.61 -14.97
N VAL A 78 12.69 -36.06 -15.82
CA VAL A 78 13.11 -37.47 -15.94
C VAL A 78 14.59 -37.59 -15.55
N ASP A 79 14.93 -38.59 -14.75
CA ASP A 79 16.28 -38.76 -14.19
C ASP A 79 17.33 -39.15 -15.25
N GLU A 80 16.98 -40.03 -16.19
CA GLU A 80 17.88 -40.46 -17.26
C GLU A 80 17.12 -40.57 -18.59
N VAL A 81 17.56 -39.82 -19.60
CA VAL A 81 17.02 -39.92 -20.97
C VAL A 81 17.67 -41.14 -21.60
N GLY A 82 17.03 -42.30 -21.50
CA GLY A 82 17.44 -43.50 -22.22
C GLY A 82 17.64 -43.16 -23.70
N ALA A 83 18.78 -43.61 -24.26
CA ALA A 83 19.30 -43.20 -25.56
C ALA A 83 18.17 -43.01 -26.60
N LEU A 84 18.02 -41.77 -27.08
CA LEU A 84 17.15 -41.44 -28.19
C LEU A 84 17.63 -42.22 -29.42
N SER A 85 17.00 -43.36 -29.70
CA SER A 85 17.07 -44.00 -31.00
C SER A 85 16.19 -43.18 -31.95
N VAL A 86 16.84 -42.36 -32.76
CA VAL A 86 16.25 -41.74 -33.97
C VAL A 86 15.95 -42.83 -34.99
#